data_AF-A0A6P0SWT0-F1
#
_entry.id   AF-A0A6P0SWT0-F1
#
_cell.length_a   1.000
_cell.length_b   1.000
_cell.length_c   1.000
_cell.angle_alpha   90.00
_cell.angle_beta   90.00
_cell.angle_gamma   90.00
#
_symmetry.space_group_name_H-M   'P 1'
#
loop_
_entity.id
_entity.type
_entity.pdbx_description
1 polymer ?
#
loop_
_entity_poly.entity_id
_entity_poly.type
_entity_poly.pdbx_seq_one_letter_code
_entity_poly.pdbx_strand_id
1 'polypeptide(L)'
;LWFCLGAIALQGLFYPQLVFISSGTLVLRLFEWRNGKLGLSQERRWLCLAGLIVAFLVMLPYALKTNEFGPVISVAEARQLPEFFPGGRSRFFYDDDPAKFWLKGRSGLRLTSILTPATNAAGFLLLLLPLFPKKFPLVKQISKEITLLLQMVIASLGMFVAAHVLLFKLHLPSRYTQHSLRVVMVLSAGIVFIILIDSVFKWASQPSQNSFSSSGFYSIFSIPNVLAIATTTIIAAALLLYPSFVDDFPITAYKVGDTPSLYNFFQQQPKDSVIASLSPEMNNIPTFAQRSVLVASEYAIPYHVGYYQKFRQRTLDLIDAQYSANLSVVKEFIKTYDIDFLVLNPIELKADAIKDRKWLKQYQPAANNAIQQLEQGIKPALEEVIASCSVFETKGLVVLEGKCILDRE
;
A
#
# COMPACT_ATOMS: atom_id res chain seq x y z
N LEU A 1 -19.70 23.19 2.89
CA LEU A 1 -20.49 22.09 3.49
C LEU A 1 -20.56 20.88 2.56
N TRP A 2 -21.25 20.98 1.42
CA TRP A 2 -21.49 19.85 0.51
C TRP A 2 -20.24 19.11 0.03
N PHE A 3 -19.17 19.83 -0.35
CA PHE A 3 -17.91 19.20 -0.75
C PHE A 3 -17.28 18.35 0.36
N CYS A 4 -17.37 18.77 1.63
CA CYS A 4 -16.83 18.00 2.75
C CYS A 4 -17.66 16.74 2.99
N LEU A 5 -18.99 16.85 2.96
CA LEU A 5 -19.89 15.69 3.10
C LEU A 5 -19.68 14.68 1.95
N GLY A 6 -19.59 15.19 0.72
CA GLY A 6 -19.30 14.37 -0.46
C GLY A 6 -17.93 13.67 -0.36
N ALA A 7 -16.90 14.37 0.12
CA ALA A 7 -15.58 13.77 0.33
C ALA A 7 -15.62 12.64 1.37
N ILE A 8 -16.36 12.79 2.48
CA ILE A 8 -16.52 11.73 3.49
C ILE A 8 -17.27 10.54 2.91
N ALA A 9 -18.32 10.77 2.11
CA ALA A 9 -19.06 9.70 1.46
C ALA A 9 -18.17 8.92 0.46
N LEU A 10 -17.41 9.64 -0.37
CA LEU A 10 -16.46 9.02 -1.31
C LEU A 10 -15.35 8.27 -0.59
N GLN A 11 -14.84 8.79 0.54
CA GLN A 11 -13.91 8.05 1.40
C GLN A 11 -14.52 6.74 1.85
N GLY A 12 -15.77 6.74 2.33
CA GLY A 12 -16.42 5.51 2.76
C GLY A 12 -16.63 4.49 1.64
N LEU A 13 -16.88 4.95 0.41
CA LEU A 13 -17.06 4.09 -0.77
C LEU A 13 -15.75 3.48 -1.28
N PHE A 14 -14.68 4.28 -1.38
CA PHE A 14 -13.42 3.85 -2.02
C PHE A 14 -12.34 3.43 -1.03
N TYR A 15 -12.31 4.02 0.17
CA TYR A 15 -11.27 3.78 1.17
C TYR A 15 -11.79 4.02 2.62
N PRO A 16 -12.66 3.14 3.13
CA PRO A 16 -13.45 3.38 4.35
C PRO A 16 -12.60 3.65 5.60
N GLN A 17 -11.35 3.19 5.64
CA GLN A 17 -10.44 3.44 6.75
C GLN A 17 -10.21 4.95 7.00
N LEU A 18 -10.23 5.78 5.96
CA LEU A 18 -10.04 7.23 6.10
C LEU A 18 -11.26 7.94 6.72
N VAL A 19 -12.43 7.31 6.72
CA VAL A 19 -13.63 7.86 7.38
C VAL A 19 -13.40 8.00 8.89
N PHE A 20 -12.61 7.11 9.51
CA PHE A 20 -12.25 7.23 10.93
C PHE A 20 -11.37 8.46 11.19
N ILE A 21 -10.46 8.81 10.28
CA ILE A 21 -9.64 10.01 10.40
C ILE A 21 -10.49 11.27 10.27
N SER A 22 -11.38 11.29 9.28
CA SER A 22 -12.35 12.38 9.10
C SER A 22 -13.24 12.53 10.33
N SER A 23 -13.78 11.42 10.85
CA SER A 23 -14.63 11.41 12.04
C SER A 23 -13.90 11.91 13.28
N GLY A 24 -12.69 11.41 13.55
CA GLY A 24 -11.86 11.89 14.65
C GLY A 24 -11.54 13.38 14.53
N THR A 25 -11.25 13.86 13.32
CA THR A 25 -11.00 15.29 13.07
C THR A 25 -12.25 16.14 13.31
N LEU A 26 -13.43 15.68 12.88
CA LEU A 26 -14.71 16.36 13.12
C LEU A 26 -15.07 16.39 14.61
N VAL A 27 -14.83 15.29 15.35
CA VAL A 27 -15.01 15.25 16.80
C VAL A 27 -14.11 16.26 17.49
N LEU A 28 -12.83 16.32 17.13
CA LEU A 28 -11.91 17.33 17.69
C LEU A 28 -12.32 18.75 17.32
N ARG A 29 -12.90 18.96 16.13
CA ARG A 29 -13.44 20.24 15.66
C ARG A 29 -14.68 20.72 16.39
N LEU A 30 -15.46 19.81 17.00
CA LEU A 30 -16.61 20.18 17.83
C LEU A 30 -16.19 20.94 19.08
N PHE A 31 -14.98 20.72 19.56
CA PHE A 31 -14.47 21.38 20.76
C PHE A 31 -13.64 22.61 20.41
N GLU A 32 -13.86 23.68 21.14
CA GLU A 32 -13.11 24.93 21.03
C GLU A 32 -12.73 25.42 22.42
N TRP A 33 -11.50 25.92 22.56
CA TRP A 33 -11.06 26.55 23.79
C TRP A 33 -11.49 28.02 23.80
N ARG A 34 -12.37 28.41 24.73
CA ARG A 34 -12.82 29.78 24.93
C ARG A 34 -12.57 30.19 26.38
N ASN A 35 -11.81 31.27 26.59
CA ASN A 35 -11.49 31.81 27.92
C ASN A 35 -10.95 30.75 28.91
N GLY A 36 -10.04 29.88 28.46
CA GLY A 36 -9.46 28.83 29.30
C GLY A 36 -10.38 27.63 29.58
N LYS A 37 -11.61 27.61 29.07
CA LYS A 37 -12.53 26.48 29.16
C LYS A 37 -12.75 25.80 27.81
N LEU A 38 -12.85 24.47 27.84
CA LEU A 38 -13.25 23.68 26.68
C LEU A 38 -14.78 23.77 26.52
N GLY A 39 -15.25 24.24 25.37
CA GLY A 39 -16.68 24.36 25.05
C GLY A 39 -16.99 23.79 23.67
N LEU A 40 -18.29 23.64 23.37
CA LEU A 40 -18.74 23.24 22.04
C LEU A 40 -18.73 24.44 21.08
N SER A 41 -18.12 24.27 19.91
CA SER A 41 -18.09 25.27 18.86
C SER A 41 -19.48 25.40 18.22
N GLN A 42 -20.15 26.54 18.42
CA GLN A 42 -21.48 26.75 17.83
C GLN A 42 -21.44 26.89 16.30
N GLU A 43 -20.43 27.58 15.77
CA GLU A 43 -20.30 27.84 14.33
C GLU A 43 -20.08 26.57 13.51
N ARG A 44 -19.34 25.61 14.06
CA ARG A 44 -18.91 24.40 13.34
C ARG A 44 -19.78 23.19 13.65
N ARG A 45 -20.69 23.31 14.62
CA ARG A 45 -21.52 22.20 15.13
C ARG A 45 -22.27 21.47 14.03
N TRP A 46 -22.96 22.20 13.16
CA TRP A 46 -23.79 21.60 12.11
C TRP A 46 -22.98 20.87 11.06
N LEU A 47 -21.85 21.44 10.63
CA LEU A 47 -20.92 20.77 9.71
C LEU A 47 -20.40 19.46 10.32
N CYS A 48 -19.98 19.49 11.59
CA CYS A 48 -19.42 18.32 12.26
C CYS A 48 -20.48 17.24 12.48
N LEU A 49 -21.68 17.61 12.94
CA LEU A 49 -22.79 16.65 13.12
C LEU A 49 -23.21 16.05 11.77
N ALA A 50 -23.42 16.86 10.74
CA ALA A 50 -23.76 16.36 9.41
C ALA A 50 -22.67 15.43 8.86
N GLY A 51 -21.39 15.79 9.02
CA GLY A 51 -20.26 14.96 8.60
C GLY A 51 -20.20 13.63 9.35
N LEU A 52 -20.44 13.63 10.66
CA LEU A 52 -20.48 12.40 11.48
C LEU A 52 -21.68 11.53 11.13
N ILE A 53 -22.83 12.11 10.80
CA ILE A 53 -24.00 11.36 10.30
C ILE A 53 -23.65 10.68 8.98
N VAL A 54 -23.06 11.40 8.02
CA VAL A 54 -22.63 10.80 6.75
C VAL A 54 -21.60 9.69 6.98
N ALA A 55 -20.60 9.93 7.83
CA ALA A 55 -19.61 8.92 8.19
C ALA A 55 -20.28 7.66 8.76
N PHE A 56 -21.23 7.82 9.69
CA PHE A 56 -21.99 6.72 10.26
C PHE A 56 -22.78 5.96 9.20
N LEU A 57 -23.57 6.66 8.37
CA LEU A 57 -24.41 6.05 7.35
C LEU A 57 -23.61 5.25 6.32
N VAL A 58 -22.44 5.75 5.91
CA VAL A 58 -21.60 5.06 4.92
C VAL A 58 -20.83 3.90 5.53
N MET A 59 -20.52 3.95 6.84
CA MET A 59 -19.89 2.82 7.54
C MET A 59 -20.90 1.74 7.97
N LEU A 60 -22.20 2.07 8.04
CA LEU A 60 -23.24 1.16 8.51
C LEU A 60 -23.31 -0.16 7.72
N PRO A 61 -23.26 -0.17 6.36
CA PRO A 61 -23.23 -1.42 5.60
C PRO A 61 -22.06 -2.33 5.97
N TYR A 62 -20.89 -1.76 6.24
CA TYR A 62 -19.70 -2.52 6.64
C TYR A 62 -19.83 -3.12 8.05
N ALA A 63 -20.54 -2.44 8.96
CA ALA A 63 -20.78 -2.92 10.30
C ALA A 63 -21.85 -4.03 10.35
N LEU A 64 -22.83 -4.00 9.44
CA LEU A 64 -23.93 -4.96 9.40
C LEU A 64 -23.66 -6.18 8.52
N LYS A 65 -22.73 -6.10 7.55
CA LYS A 65 -22.46 -7.20 6.63
C LYS A 65 -21.80 -8.38 7.35
N THR A 66 -22.36 -9.57 7.16
CA THR A 66 -21.72 -10.83 7.57
C THR A 66 -20.51 -11.11 6.69
N ASN A 67 -19.37 -11.43 7.32
CA ASN A 67 -18.14 -11.74 6.61
C ASN A 67 -18.02 -13.25 6.40
N GLU A 68 -18.29 -13.73 5.18
CA GLU A 68 -18.17 -15.15 4.79
C GLU A 68 -16.76 -15.71 4.98
N PHE A 69 -15.75 -14.84 4.99
CA PHE A 69 -14.35 -15.19 5.18
C PHE A 69 -13.82 -14.83 6.58
N GLY A 70 -14.70 -14.38 7.47
CA GLY A 70 -14.38 -14.12 8.86
C GLY A 70 -14.05 -15.41 9.64
N PRO A 71 -13.50 -15.28 10.86
CA PRO A 71 -13.09 -14.03 11.51
C PRO A 71 -11.79 -13.45 10.93
N VAL A 72 -11.48 -12.21 11.32
CA VAL A 72 -10.13 -11.65 11.14
C VAL A 72 -9.17 -12.39 12.08
N ILE A 73 -7.95 -12.67 11.60
CA ILE A 73 -6.95 -13.41 12.36
C ILE A 73 -6.61 -12.74 13.70
N SER A 74 -6.42 -13.54 14.74
CA SER A 74 -5.95 -13.05 16.05
C SER A 74 -4.43 -12.85 16.06
N VAL A 75 -3.93 -12.05 17.02
CA VAL A 75 -2.49 -11.87 17.20
C VAL A 75 -1.78 -13.19 17.56
N ALA A 76 -2.43 -14.02 18.38
CA ALA A 76 -1.87 -15.31 18.79
C ALA A 76 -1.68 -16.25 17.59
N GLU A 77 -2.70 -16.37 16.74
CA GLU A 77 -2.63 -17.17 15.51
C GLU A 77 -1.63 -16.58 14.52
N ALA A 78 -1.65 -15.26 14.31
CA ALA A 78 -0.73 -14.60 13.38
C ALA A 78 0.74 -14.81 13.79
N ARG A 79 1.04 -14.86 15.09
CA ARG A 79 2.38 -15.14 15.61
C ARG A 79 2.85 -16.58 15.40
N GLN A 80 1.98 -17.49 14.99
CA GLN A 80 2.31 -18.89 14.69
C GLN A 80 2.35 -19.18 13.19
N LEU A 81 1.86 -18.26 12.36
CA LEU A 81 1.78 -18.44 10.92
C LEU A 81 3.09 -18.01 10.20
N PRO A 82 3.71 -18.90 9.39
CA PRO A 82 4.94 -18.60 8.65
C PRO A 82 4.87 -17.33 7.79
N GLU A 83 3.67 -16.95 7.34
CA GLU A 83 3.44 -15.76 6.55
C GLU A 83 3.77 -14.46 7.27
N PHE A 84 3.73 -14.46 8.60
CA PHE A 84 4.05 -13.30 9.44
C PHE A 84 5.50 -13.30 9.94
N PHE A 85 6.27 -14.36 9.70
CA PHE A 85 7.67 -14.50 10.14
C PHE A 85 8.63 -13.66 9.28
N PRO A 86 9.92 -13.52 9.69
CA PRO A 86 10.96 -12.98 8.83
C PRO A 86 10.99 -13.65 7.45
N GLY A 87 10.77 -12.86 6.39
CA GLY A 87 10.73 -13.35 5.00
C GLY A 87 9.36 -13.82 4.51
N GLY A 88 8.37 -13.93 5.39
CA GLY A 88 6.98 -14.23 5.03
C GLY A 88 6.31 -13.11 4.24
N ARG A 89 5.30 -13.47 3.43
CA ARG A 89 4.57 -12.53 2.54
C ARG A 89 3.97 -11.35 3.31
N SER A 90 3.54 -11.62 4.54
CA SER A 90 2.76 -10.73 5.38
C SER A 90 3.46 -10.33 6.68
N ARG A 91 4.80 -10.42 6.74
CA ARG A 91 5.60 -10.01 7.92
C ARG A 91 5.04 -8.73 8.56
N PHE A 92 4.76 -8.85 9.85
CA PHE A 92 4.15 -7.81 10.66
C PHE A 92 4.91 -7.62 11.97
N PHE A 93 5.26 -8.71 12.64
CA PHE A 93 6.04 -8.67 13.88
C PHE A 93 7.52 -8.47 13.55
N TYR A 94 8.11 -7.46 14.16
CA TYR A 94 9.54 -7.14 14.09
C TYR A 94 10.09 -7.15 15.51
N ASP A 95 9.94 -8.28 16.21
CA ASP A 95 10.42 -8.44 17.58
C ASP A 95 11.96 -8.31 17.65
N ASP A 96 12.64 -8.53 16.52
CA ASP A 96 14.08 -8.32 16.28
C ASP A 96 14.48 -6.84 16.09
N ASP A 97 13.54 -5.96 15.74
CA ASP A 97 13.80 -4.54 15.48
C ASP A 97 12.58 -3.69 15.88
N PRO A 98 12.48 -3.30 17.18
CA PRO A 98 11.38 -2.49 17.69
C PRO A 98 11.23 -1.15 16.97
N ALA A 99 12.33 -0.55 16.52
CA ALA A 99 12.28 0.71 15.77
C ALA A 99 11.59 0.51 14.42
N LYS A 100 11.89 -0.59 13.72
CA LYS A 100 11.19 -0.95 12.49
C LYS A 100 9.72 -1.28 12.72
N PHE A 101 9.38 -1.94 13.83
CA PHE A 101 7.97 -2.18 14.20
C PHE A 101 7.17 -0.88 14.29
N TRP A 102 7.70 0.14 14.98
CA TRP A 102 6.97 1.40 15.21
C TRP A 102 7.12 2.43 14.09
N LEU A 103 8.19 2.41 13.30
CA LEU A 103 8.49 3.48 12.33
C LEU A 103 8.32 3.05 10.86
N LYS A 104 8.44 1.75 10.56
CA LYS A 104 8.46 1.21 9.19
C LYS A 104 7.43 0.09 9.00
N GLY A 105 7.27 -0.38 7.76
CA GLY A 105 6.43 -1.54 7.45
C GLY A 105 4.93 -1.33 7.69
N ARG A 106 4.21 -2.46 7.87
CA ARG A 106 2.74 -2.49 8.01
C ARG A 106 2.25 -2.03 9.40
N SER A 107 3.08 -2.18 10.42
CA SER A 107 2.80 -1.75 11.80
C SER A 107 3.15 -0.28 12.02
N GLY A 108 4.23 0.22 11.42
CA GLY A 108 4.80 1.51 11.80
C GLY A 108 4.21 2.75 11.13
N LEU A 109 4.67 3.91 11.58
CA LEU A 109 4.20 5.24 11.15
C LEU A 109 4.41 5.54 9.66
N ARG A 110 5.35 4.85 8.99
CA ARG A 110 5.71 5.05 7.57
C ARG A 110 6.31 6.44 7.28
N LEU A 111 7.24 6.89 8.13
CA LEU A 111 7.91 8.19 8.00
C LEU A 111 8.49 8.45 6.59
N THR A 112 9.11 7.44 5.97
CA THR A 112 9.64 7.59 4.61
C THR A 112 8.55 7.95 3.60
N SER A 113 7.38 7.31 3.69
CA SER A 113 6.24 7.61 2.83
C SER A 113 5.71 9.02 3.08
N ILE A 114 5.66 9.46 4.34
CA ILE A 114 5.18 10.79 4.73
C ILE A 114 6.10 11.88 4.15
N LEU A 115 7.42 11.63 4.15
CA LEU A 115 8.45 12.56 3.72
C LEU A 115 8.89 12.38 2.26
N THR A 116 8.12 11.67 1.44
CA THR A 116 8.38 11.59 -0.01
C THR A 116 7.35 12.45 -0.75
N PRO A 117 7.78 13.42 -1.59
CA PRO A 117 9.17 13.80 -1.88
C PRO A 117 9.89 14.44 -0.68
N ALA A 118 11.23 14.41 -0.66
CA ALA A 118 12.04 14.89 0.47
C ALA A 118 11.75 16.36 0.85
N THR A 119 11.29 17.15 -0.11
CA THR A 119 10.83 18.54 0.10
C THR A 119 9.70 18.65 1.12
N ASN A 120 8.91 17.59 1.33
CA ASN A 120 7.88 17.55 2.38
C ASN A 120 8.46 17.70 3.79
N ALA A 121 9.75 17.39 4.01
CA ALA A 121 10.40 17.58 5.31
C ALA A 121 10.42 19.05 5.74
N ALA A 122 10.36 20.01 4.79
CA ALA A 122 10.22 21.43 5.11
C ALA A 122 8.98 21.73 5.97
N GLY A 123 7.93 20.90 5.89
CA GLY A 123 6.71 21.07 6.68
C GLY A 123 6.96 21.10 8.20
N PHE A 124 8.02 20.47 8.71
CA PHE A 124 8.36 20.54 10.13
C PHE A 124 8.75 21.95 10.59
N LEU A 125 9.25 22.80 9.68
CA LEU A 125 9.60 24.18 9.99
C LEU A 125 8.36 25.02 10.36
N LEU A 126 7.16 24.57 10.02
CA LEU A 126 5.92 25.25 10.42
C LEU A 126 5.75 25.29 11.95
N LEU A 127 6.40 24.38 12.69
CA LEU A 127 6.43 24.40 14.15
C LEU A 127 7.35 25.50 14.71
N LEU A 128 8.33 25.96 13.91
CA LEU A 128 9.39 26.88 14.35
C LEU A 128 9.20 28.30 13.80
N LEU A 129 8.80 28.46 12.54
CA LEU A 129 8.67 29.78 11.89
C LEU A 129 7.77 30.76 12.64
N PRO A 130 6.60 30.35 13.21
CA PRO A 130 5.74 31.24 13.99
C PRO A 130 6.42 31.83 15.24
N LEU A 131 7.51 31.23 15.74
CA LEU A 131 8.29 31.76 16.88
C LEU A 131 9.13 32.98 16.49
N PHE A 132 9.30 33.26 15.19
CA PHE A 132 10.12 34.36 14.68
C PHE A 132 9.33 35.32 13.76
N PRO A 133 8.20 35.91 14.22
CA PRO A 133 7.31 36.70 13.38
C PRO A 133 7.91 38.02 12.88
N LYS A 134 9.04 38.46 13.45
CA LYS A 134 9.81 39.61 12.96
C LYS A 134 10.62 39.25 11.70
N LYS A 135 11.18 38.04 11.65
CA LYS A 135 11.97 37.55 10.50
C LYS A 135 11.07 37.01 9.38
N PHE A 136 9.95 36.39 9.75
CA PHE A 136 9.00 35.79 8.83
C PHE A 136 7.62 36.44 8.99
N PRO A 137 7.40 37.68 8.51
CA PRO A 137 6.18 38.43 8.78
C PRO A 137 4.90 37.76 8.25
N LEU A 138 5.00 36.95 7.19
CA LEU A 138 3.85 36.23 6.63
C LEU A 138 3.22 35.22 7.60
N VAL A 139 3.96 34.75 8.62
CA VAL A 139 3.40 33.85 9.64
C VAL A 139 2.20 34.48 10.37
N LYS A 140 2.12 35.81 10.43
CA LYS A 140 0.99 36.53 11.04
C LYS A 140 -0.31 36.38 10.24
N GLN A 141 -0.24 35.98 8.97
CA GLN A 141 -1.40 35.72 8.13
C GLN A 141 -1.89 34.26 8.24
N ILE A 142 -1.18 33.39 8.99
CA ILE A 142 -1.64 32.03 9.25
C ILE A 142 -2.93 32.13 10.09
N SER A 143 -4.03 31.67 9.51
CA SER A 143 -5.33 31.68 10.18
C SER A 143 -5.38 30.65 11.31
N LYS A 144 -6.33 30.84 12.24
CA LYS A 144 -6.62 29.85 13.30
C LYS A 144 -7.05 28.49 12.76
N GLU A 145 -7.48 28.42 11.49
CA GLU A 145 -7.90 27.19 10.83
C GLU A 145 -6.74 26.21 10.62
N ILE A 146 -5.48 26.65 10.74
CA ILE A 146 -4.29 25.78 10.70
C ILE A 146 -4.33 24.66 11.76
N THR A 147 -5.09 24.89 12.85
CA THR A 147 -5.38 23.88 13.89
C THR A 147 -5.98 22.60 13.31
N LEU A 148 -6.61 22.65 12.13
CA LEU A 148 -7.09 21.47 11.42
C LEU A 148 -5.98 20.45 11.16
N LEU A 149 -4.78 20.91 10.78
CA LEU A 149 -3.66 20.01 10.51
C LEU A 149 -3.25 19.26 11.78
N LEU A 150 -3.21 19.96 12.92
CA LEU A 150 -2.93 19.34 14.21
C LEU A 150 -4.04 18.36 14.62
N GLN A 151 -5.30 18.71 14.41
CA GLN A 151 -6.44 17.82 14.69
C GLN A 151 -6.37 16.54 13.83
N MET A 152 -6.00 16.65 12.55
CA MET A 152 -5.76 15.50 11.68
C MET A 152 -4.59 14.65 12.18
N VAL A 153 -3.50 15.25 12.66
CA VAL A 153 -2.38 14.51 13.28
C VAL A 153 -2.87 13.75 14.51
N ILE A 154 -3.59 14.40 15.42
CA ILE A 154 -4.13 13.78 16.64
C ILE A 154 -5.09 12.63 16.28
N ALA A 155 -6.00 12.83 15.33
CA ALA A 155 -6.92 11.78 14.87
C ALA A 155 -6.16 10.59 14.25
N SER A 156 -5.12 10.87 13.45
CA SER A 156 -4.28 9.85 12.81
C SER A 156 -3.50 9.03 13.81
N LEU A 157 -2.85 9.68 14.78
CA LEU A 157 -2.10 9.02 15.84
C LEU A 157 -3.03 8.27 16.81
N GLY A 158 -4.20 8.84 17.10
CA GLY A 158 -5.23 8.16 17.90
C GLY A 158 -5.69 6.86 17.26
N MET A 159 -6.02 6.89 15.96
CA MET A 159 -6.40 5.68 15.22
C MET A 159 -5.24 4.71 15.02
N PHE A 160 -4.01 5.21 14.88
CA PHE A 160 -2.81 4.38 14.85
C PHE A 160 -2.63 3.58 16.15
N VAL A 161 -2.78 4.24 17.31
CA VAL A 161 -2.72 3.57 18.61
C VAL A 161 -3.90 2.62 18.78
N ALA A 162 -5.13 3.03 18.44
CA ALA A 162 -6.30 2.17 18.50
C ALA A 162 -6.12 0.90 17.64
N ALA A 163 -5.52 1.01 16.46
CA ALA A 163 -5.23 -0.12 15.59
C ALA A 163 -4.14 -1.05 16.14
N HIS A 164 -3.19 -0.55 16.95
CA HIS A 164 -2.26 -1.41 17.69
C HIS A 164 -2.91 -2.12 18.87
N VAL A 165 -3.88 -1.48 19.54
CA VAL A 165 -4.64 -2.12 20.62
C VAL A 165 -5.56 -3.20 20.05
N LEU A 166 -6.20 -2.92 18.92
CA LEU A 166 -7.19 -3.77 18.26
C LEU A 166 -6.62 -4.41 16.99
N LEU A 167 -5.40 -4.95 17.08
CA LEU A 167 -4.66 -5.45 15.91
C LEU A 167 -5.54 -6.30 14.99
N PHE A 168 -5.45 -5.95 13.70
CA PHE A 168 -6.16 -6.50 12.55
C PHE A 168 -7.66 -6.22 12.51
N LYS A 169 -8.36 -6.04 13.64
CA LYS A 169 -9.79 -5.63 13.66
C LYS A 169 -9.99 -4.24 13.06
N LEU A 170 -9.07 -3.32 13.34
CA LEU A 170 -9.00 -2.01 12.69
C LEU A 170 -8.01 -2.02 11.52
N HIS A 171 -7.83 -3.15 10.83
CA HIS A 171 -6.84 -3.28 9.76
C HIS A 171 -5.41 -2.96 10.26
N LEU A 172 -4.51 -2.56 9.35
CA LEU A 172 -3.10 -2.27 9.62
C LEU A 172 -2.91 -0.84 10.16
N PRO A 173 -2.18 -0.66 11.29
CA PRO A 173 -2.01 0.66 11.91
C PRO A 173 -1.39 1.71 10.99
N SER A 174 -0.39 1.32 10.19
CA SER A 174 0.29 2.19 9.22
C SER A 174 -0.66 2.90 8.25
N ARG A 175 -1.84 2.35 7.95
CA ARG A 175 -2.79 2.96 7.02
C ARG A 175 -3.43 4.23 7.55
N TYR A 176 -3.51 4.37 8.88
CA TYR A 176 -4.07 5.56 9.53
C TYR A 176 -3.10 6.74 9.56
N THR A 177 -1.80 6.53 9.35
CA THR A 177 -0.79 7.60 9.35
C THR A 177 -0.20 7.85 7.96
N GLN A 178 -0.01 6.80 7.16
CA GLN A 178 0.66 6.90 5.86
C GLN A 178 0.01 7.93 4.94
N HIS A 179 -1.32 7.90 4.82
CA HIS A 179 -2.05 8.76 3.89
C HIS A 179 -2.35 10.14 4.48
N SER A 180 -2.84 10.20 5.72
CA SER A 180 -3.25 11.44 6.38
C SER A 180 -2.06 12.34 6.74
N LEU A 181 -0.99 11.79 7.31
CA LEU A 181 0.18 12.57 7.68
C LEU A 181 0.96 13.03 6.44
N ARG A 182 0.91 12.29 5.32
CA ARG A 182 1.43 12.77 4.04
C ARG A 182 0.69 14.03 3.59
N VAL A 183 -0.64 14.07 3.66
CA VAL A 183 -1.41 15.29 3.34
C VAL A 183 -1.03 16.43 4.26
N VAL A 184 -0.93 16.18 5.57
CA VAL A 184 -0.49 17.20 6.55
C VAL A 184 0.88 17.76 6.18
N MET A 185 1.87 16.91 5.92
CA MET A 185 3.23 17.35 5.60
C MET A 185 3.32 18.10 4.28
N VAL A 186 2.58 17.69 3.24
CA VAL A 186 2.54 18.40 1.95
C VAL A 186 1.96 19.81 2.12
N LEU A 187 0.84 19.94 2.84
CA LEU A 187 0.23 21.24 3.09
C LEU A 187 1.12 22.13 3.98
N SER A 188 1.70 21.57 5.04
CA SER A 188 2.64 22.29 5.90
C SER A 188 3.87 22.75 5.14
N ALA A 189 4.44 21.90 4.27
CA ALA A 189 5.59 22.26 3.44
C ALA A 189 5.25 23.38 2.46
N GLY A 190 4.08 23.34 1.81
CA GLY A 190 3.62 24.41 0.92
C GLY A 190 3.52 25.76 1.64
N ILE A 191 2.94 25.79 2.84
CA ILE A 191 2.87 27.00 3.68
C ILE A 191 4.28 27.50 4.00
N VAL A 192 5.18 26.60 4.41
CA VAL A 192 6.58 26.94 4.72
C VAL A 192 7.29 27.54 3.51
N PHE A 193 7.20 26.93 2.34
CA PHE A 193 7.86 27.44 1.13
C PHE A 193 7.37 28.85 0.77
N ILE A 194 6.07 29.11 0.87
CA ILE A 194 5.51 30.45 0.62
C ILE A 194 6.05 31.47 1.63
N ILE A 195 6.13 31.12 2.92
CA ILE A 195 6.69 31.99 3.96
C ILE A 195 8.17 32.30 3.69
N LEU A 196 8.96 31.29 3.30
CA LEU A 196 10.37 31.45 2.99
C LEU A 196 10.57 32.37 1.78
N ILE A 197 9.80 32.14 0.70
CA ILE A 197 9.83 32.97 -0.51
C ILE A 197 9.44 34.43 -0.19
N ASP A 198 8.35 34.66 0.54
CA ASP A 198 7.93 36.02 0.96
C ASP A 198 9.02 36.72 1.77
N SER A 199 9.67 36.00 2.68
CA SER A 199 10.71 36.58 3.55
C SER A 199 11.94 36.99 2.76
N VAL A 200 12.31 36.21 1.73
CA VAL A 200 13.39 36.53 0.79
C VAL A 200 13.05 37.77 -0.03
N PHE A 201 11.84 37.87 -0.58
CA PHE A 201 11.40 39.05 -1.33
C PHE A 201 11.35 40.31 -0.48
N LYS A 202 10.86 40.21 0.77
CA LYS A 202 10.82 41.35 1.70
C LYS A 202 12.21 41.82 2.08
N TRP A 203 13.14 40.91 2.32
CA TRP A 203 14.54 41.26 2.58
C TRP A 203 15.17 41.98 1.39
N ALA A 204 14.95 41.49 0.17
CA ALA A 204 15.48 42.14 -1.04
C ALA A 204 14.86 43.51 -1.32
N SER A 205 13.62 43.73 -0.90
CA SER A 205 12.91 45.01 -1.04
C SER A 205 13.26 46.05 0.03
N GLN A 206 14.09 45.70 1.03
CA GLN A 206 14.49 46.67 2.05
C GLN A 206 15.41 47.74 1.45
N PRO A 207 15.13 49.04 1.68
CA PRO A 207 16.01 50.10 1.22
C PRO A 207 17.41 49.92 1.80
N SER A 208 18.41 49.72 0.94
CA SER A 208 19.81 49.72 1.36
C SER A 208 20.13 51.10 1.92
N GLN A 209 20.47 51.18 3.21
CA GLN A 209 20.81 52.44 3.88
C GLN A 209 22.05 53.14 3.30
N ASN A 210 22.79 52.49 2.38
CA ASN A 210 24.03 52.99 1.80
C ASN A 210 23.99 53.23 0.28
N SER A 211 22.82 53.24 -0.39
CA SER A 211 22.79 53.45 -1.84
C SER A 211 22.21 54.81 -2.22
N PHE A 212 23.12 55.69 -2.63
CA PHE A 212 22.83 56.99 -3.25
C PHE A 212 21.92 56.80 -4.47
N SER A 213 20.82 57.54 -4.48
CA SER A 213 19.94 57.86 -5.62
C SER A 213 20.40 57.32 -6.98
N SER A 214 19.77 56.26 -7.47
CA SER A 214 19.63 56.02 -8.91
C SER A 214 18.26 55.41 -9.22
N SER A 215 17.32 56.29 -9.53
CA SER A 215 16.03 55.96 -10.14
C SER A 215 16.26 55.45 -11.57
N GLY A 216 15.90 54.20 -11.84
CA GLY A 216 15.80 53.63 -13.19
C GLY A 216 16.57 52.32 -13.34
N PHE A 217 15.90 51.28 -13.90
CA PHE A 217 16.35 49.97 -14.41
C PHE A 217 17.43 49.15 -13.65
N TYR A 218 18.47 49.76 -13.10
CA TYR A 218 19.56 49.17 -12.30
C TYR A 218 19.13 48.67 -10.90
N SER A 219 17.94 49.07 -10.41
CA SER A 219 17.35 48.56 -9.15
C SER A 219 17.10 47.04 -9.18
N ILE A 220 16.76 46.48 -10.35
CA ILE A 220 16.50 45.04 -10.54
C ILE A 220 17.80 44.22 -10.37
N PHE A 221 18.96 44.80 -10.68
CA PHE A 221 20.27 44.12 -10.59
C PHE A 221 21.00 44.35 -9.26
N SER A 222 20.32 44.89 -8.25
CA SER A 222 20.91 44.95 -6.91
C SER A 222 21.19 43.53 -6.38
N ILE A 223 22.32 43.36 -5.68
CA ILE A 223 22.73 42.05 -5.12
C ILE A 223 21.58 41.35 -4.35
N PRO A 224 20.78 42.04 -3.52
CA PRO A 224 19.65 41.41 -2.82
C PRO A 224 18.57 40.90 -3.76
N ASN A 225 18.23 41.64 -4.82
CA ASN A 225 17.23 41.23 -5.81
C ASN A 225 17.70 40.02 -6.63
N VAL A 226 18.97 40.00 -7.02
CA VAL A 226 19.58 38.85 -7.70
C VAL A 226 19.54 37.61 -6.80
N LEU A 227 19.91 37.73 -5.52
CA LEU A 227 19.86 36.63 -4.56
C LEU A 227 18.43 36.16 -4.30
N ALA A 228 17.45 37.06 -4.27
CA ALA A 228 16.05 36.70 -4.10
C ALA A 228 15.49 35.93 -5.30
N ILE A 229 15.78 36.40 -6.52
CA ILE A 229 15.41 35.71 -7.76
C ILE A 229 16.10 34.35 -7.84
N ALA A 230 17.40 34.29 -7.54
CA ALA A 230 18.16 33.03 -7.55
C ALA A 230 17.59 32.04 -6.53
N THR A 231 17.34 32.45 -5.29
CA THR A 231 16.79 31.58 -4.24
C THR A 231 15.39 31.09 -4.60
N THR A 232 14.52 31.99 -5.08
CA THR A 232 13.16 31.61 -5.51
C THR A 232 13.19 30.65 -6.68
N THR A 233 14.06 30.91 -7.66
CA THR A 233 14.28 30.01 -8.81
C THR A 233 14.78 28.65 -8.37
N ILE A 234 15.72 28.58 -7.41
CA ILE A 234 16.23 27.32 -6.86
C ILE A 234 15.12 26.56 -6.15
N ILE A 235 14.30 27.21 -5.32
CA ILE A 235 13.16 26.55 -4.63
C ILE A 235 12.15 26.05 -5.66
N ALA A 236 11.78 26.88 -6.64
CA ALA A 236 10.84 26.51 -7.70
C ALA A 236 11.38 25.34 -8.55
N ALA A 237 12.65 25.39 -8.94
CA ALA A 237 13.34 24.32 -9.66
C ALA A 237 13.38 23.04 -8.80
N ALA A 238 13.70 23.14 -7.51
CA ALA A 238 13.68 22.00 -6.60
C ALA A 238 12.27 21.40 -6.40
N LEU A 239 11.19 22.15 -6.61
CA LEU A 239 9.83 21.62 -6.54
C LEU A 239 9.36 21.02 -7.87
N LEU A 240 9.62 21.72 -8.98
CA LEU A 240 9.12 21.35 -10.31
C LEU A 240 10.01 20.33 -11.02
N LEU A 241 11.33 20.39 -10.82
CA LEU A 241 12.30 19.50 -11.46
C LEU A 241 12.68 18.31 -10.57
N TYR A 242 12.22 18.26 -9.31
CA TYR A 242 12.45 17.09 -8.44
C TYR A 242 12.10 15.75 -9.11
N PRO A 243 10.96 15.62 -9.81
CA PRO A 243 10.65 14.43 -10.60
C PRO A 243 11.77 13.99 -11.56
N SER A 244 12.47 14.94 -12.20
CA SER A 244 13.55 14.65 -13.16
C SER A 244 14.83 14.11 -12.51
N PHE A 245 14.94 14.21 -11.18
CA PHE A 245 16.07 13.68 -10.41
C PHE A 245 15.73 12.39 -9.65
N VAL A 246 14.52 11.84 -9.86
CA VAL A 246 14.10 10.58 -9.26
C VAL A 246 13.95 9.56 -10.38
N ASP A 247 14.77 8.50 -10.31
CA ASP A 247 14.65 7.38 -11.22
C ASP A 247 13.25 6.78 -11.16
N ASP A 248 12.72 6.39 -12.33
CA ASP A 248 11.41 5.77 -12.49
C ASP A 248 10.24 6.59 -11.91
N PHE A 249 10.30 7.93 -11.97
CA PHE A 249 9.18 8.78 -11.59
C PHE A 249 8.11 8.86 -12.70
N PRO A 250 6.80 8.70 -12.38
CA PRO A 250 6.26 8.36 -11.08
C PRO A 250 6.47 6.89 -10.73
N ILE A 251 6.84 6.60 -9.48
CA ILE A 251 6.93 5.23 -8.97
C ILE A 251 5.51 4.69 -8.81
N THR A 252 4.98 4.08 -9.87
CA THR A 252 3.61 3.53 -9.92
C THR A 252 3.52 2.11 -9.35
N ALA A 253 4.65 1.40 -9.30
CA ALA A 253 4.71 -0.03 -9.00
C ALA A 253 3.84 -0.90 -9.93
N TYR A 254 3.48 -0.39 -11.12
CA TYR A 254 2.79 -1.18 -12.14
C TYR A 254 3.69 -2.32 -12.64
N LYS A 255 3.06 -3.43 -12.97
CA LYS A 255 3.71 -4.61 -13.53
C LYS A 255 3.46 -4.67 -15.02
N VAL A 256 4.51 -4.92 -15.78
CA VAL A 256 4.42 -5.27 -17.20
C VAL A 256 4.43 -6.79 -17.26
N GLY A 257 3.50 -7.37 -18.01
CA GLY A 257 3.43 -8.82 -18.19
C GLY A 257 4.42 -9.27 -19.27
N ASP A 258 5.29 -10.22 -18.94
CA ASP A 258 6.39 -10.64 -19.80
C ASP A 258 6.02 -11.78 -20.76
N THR A 259 4.83 -12.37 -20.62
CA THR A 259 4.34 -13.51 -21.44
C THR A 259 3.02 -13.20 -22.14
N PRO A 260 2.96 -12.20 -23.05
CA PRO A 260 1.71 -11.80 -23.72
C PRO A 260 1.06 -12.94 -24.52
N SER A 261 1.88 -13.83 -25.10
CA SER A 261 1.42 -15.03 -25.80
C SER A 261 0.60 -15.96 -24.89
N LEU A 262 1.03 -16.16 -23.64
CA LEU A 262 0.30 -16.94 -22.63
C LEU A 262 -1.03 -16.29 -22.27
N TYR A 263 -1.04 -14.96 -22.10
CA TYR A 263 -2.28 -14.24 -21.78
C TYR A 263 -3.29 -14.33 -22.92
N ASN A 264 -2.83 -14.15 -24.16
CA ASN A 264 -3.66 -14.27 -25.35
C ASN A 264 -4.25 -15.68 -25.50
N PHE A 265 -3.46 -16.72 -25.19
CA PHE A 265 -3.95 -18.10 -25.17
C PHE A 265 -5.09 -18.26 -24.14
N PHE A 266 -4.89 -17.81 -22.89
CA PHE A 266 -5.91 -17.94 -21.86
C PHE A 266 -7.15 -17.06 -22.08
N GLN A 267 -7.01 -15.91 -22.75
CA GLN A 267 -8.15 -15.08 -23.14
C GLN A 267 -9.11 -15.79 -24.11
N GLN A 268 -8.64 -16.81 -24.85
CA GLN A 268 -9.45 -17.60 -25.78
C GLN A 268 -10.19 -18.77 -25.09
N GLN A 269 -9.82 -19.12 -23.86
CA GLN A 269 -10.43 -20.23 -23.11
C GLN A 269 -11.78 -19.82 -22.49
N PRO A 270 -12.64 -20.73 -22.03
CA PRO A 270 -13.87 -20.39 -21.31
C PRO A 270 -13.63 -19.47 -20.10
N LYS A 271 -14.55 -18.55 -19.79
CA LYS A 271 -14.36 -17.55 -18.71
C LYS A 271 -14.32 -18.15 -17.30
N ASP A 272 -14.97 -19.28 -17.13
CA ASP A 272 -15.03 -20.09 -15.93
C ASP A 272 -13.80 -20.99 -15.76
N SER A 273 -12.87 -21.00 -16.73
CA SER A 273 -11.66 -21.84 -16.63
C SER A 273 -10.84 -21.54 -15.37
N VAL A 274 -10.43 -22.59 -14.67
CA VAL A 274 -9.55 -22.53 -13.51
C VAL A 274 -8.15 -23.00 -13.88
N ILE A 275 -7.18 -22.13 -13.65
CA ILE A 275 -5.77 -22.38 -13.97
C ILE A 275 -4.99 -22.62 -12.67
N ALA A 276 -4.22 -23.70 -12.59
CA ALA A 276 -3.37 -24.03 -11.44
C ALA A 276 -1.88 -24.01 -11.81
N SER A 277 -1.08 -23.33 -10.99
CA SER A 277 0.38 -23.35 -11.10
C SER A 277 1.04 -22.73 -9.87
N LEU A 278 2.25 -23.20 -9.55
CA LEU A 278 3.12 -22.57 -8.55
C LEU A 278 4.01 -21.46 -9.14
N SER A 279 3.92 -21.21 -10.44
CA SER A 279 4.71 -20.18 -11.13
C SER A 279 4.30 -18.77 -10.68
N PRO A 280 5.26 -17.83 -10.53
CA PRO A 280 4.95 -16.42 -10.26
C PRO A 280 4.08 -15.78 -11.36
N GLU A 281 4.05 -16.37 -12.56
CA GLU A 281 3.21 -15.90 -13.66
C GLU A 281 1.71 -15.91 -13.31
N MET A 282 1.27 -16.75 -12.36
CA MET A 282 -0.13 -16.77 -11.91
C MET A 282 -0.59 -15.47 -11.27
N ASN A 283 0.33 -14.63 -10.77
CA ASN A 283 -0.02 -13.31 -10.25
C ASN A 283 -0.59 -12.38 -11.34
N ASN A 284 -0.26 -12.63 -12.60
CA ASN A 284 -0.58 -11.79 -13.75
C ASN A 284 -1.84 -12.26 -14.49
N ILE A 285 -2.16 -13.55 -14.43
CA ILE A 285 -3.25 -14.17 -15.20
C ILE A 285 -4.61 -13.49 -14.97
N PRO A 286 -5.07 -13.20 -13.74
CA PRO A 286 -6.37 -12.58 -13.56
C PRO A 286 -6.49 -11.18 -14.18
N THR A 287 -5.40 -10.41 -14.19
CA THR A 287 -5.39 -9.06 -14.75
C THR A 287 -5.27 -9.08 -16.27
N PHE A 288 -4.28 -9.81 -16.81
CA PHE A 288 -3.96 -9.76 -18.23
C PHE A 288 -4.75 -10.75 -19.08
N ALA A 289 -5.11 -11.92 -18.54
CA ALA A 289 -5.88 -12.94 -19.25
C ALA A 289 -7.37 -12.96 -18.87
N GLN A 290 -7.75 -12.30 -17.78
CA GLN A 290 -9.12 -12.31 -17.25
C GLN A 290 -9.63 -13.74 -17.01
N ARG A 291 -8.77 -14.61 -16.48
CA ARG A 291 -9.11 -15.98 -16.08
C ARG A 291 -8.79 -16.23 -14.61
N SER A 292 -9.51 -17.17 -14.02
CA SER A 292 -9.35 -17.53 -12.62
C SER A 292 -8.08 -18.35 -12.43
N VAL A 293 -7.38 -18.09 -11.33
CA VAL A 293 -6.30 -18.96 -10.86
C VAL A 293 -6.70 -19.61 -9.54
N LEU A 294 -6.29 -20.85 -9.32
CA LEU A 294 -6.58 -21.54 -8.06
C LEU A 294 -5.93 -20.82 -6.87
N VAL A 295 -4.64 -20.51 -7.02
CA VAL A 295 -3.81 -19.79 -6.05
C VAL A 295 -2.73 -18.99 -6.78
N ALA A 296 -2.25 -17.90 -6.18
CA ALA A 296 -1.04 -17.21 -6.60
C ALA A 296 -0.41 -16.47 -5.41
N SER A 297 0.91 -16.29 -5.43
CA SER A 297 1.65 -15.65 -4.33
C SER A 297 1.19 -14.22 -3.99
N GLU A 298 0.63 -13.49 -4.97
CA GLU A 298 0.09 -12.14 -4.75
C GLU A 298 -1.18 -12.15 -3.91
N TYR A 299 -1.95 -13.24 -3.98
CA TYR A 299 -3.22 -13.42 -3.27
C TYR A 299 -3.04 -14.07 -1.88
N ALA A 300 -1.82 -14.46 -1.50
CA ALA A 300 -1.51 -15.08 -0.22
C ALA A 300 -1.52 -14.08 0.97
N ILE A 301 -2.69 -13.49 1.26
CA ILE A 301 -2.89 -12.45 2.27
C ILE A 301 -3.69 -13.00 3.48
N PRO A 302 -3.04 -13.30 4.62
CA PRO A 302 -3.59 -14.14 5.70
C PRO A 302 -4.33 -13.36 6.80
N TYR A 303 -5.06 -12.29 6.47
CA TYR A 303 -5.78 -11.51 7.50
C TYR A 303 -7.19 -12.03 7.81
N HIS A 304 -7.78 -12.82 6.91
CA HIS A 304 -9.11 -13.40 7.06
C HIS A 304 -9.00 -14.92 7.12
N VAL A 305 -9.37 -15.51 8.26
CA VAL A 305 -9.10 -16.92 8.56
C VAL A 305 -9.83 -17.84 7.59
N GLY A 306 -11.13 -17.61 7.35
CA GLY A 306 -11.95 -18.45 6.47
C GLY A 306 -11.50 -18.42 5.00
N TYR A 307 -11.01 -17.26 4.54
CA TYR A 307 -10.37 -17.16 3.22
C TYR A 307 -9.03 -17.90 3.20
N TYR A 308 -8.17 -17.60 4.17
CA TYR A 308 -6.78 -18.02 4.12
C TYR A 308 -6.61 -19.52 4.37
N GLN A 309 -7.46 -20.15 5.18
CA GLN A 309 -7.46 -21.59 5.35
C GLN A 309 -7.72 -22.31 4.02
N LYS A 310 -8.74 -21.88 3.26
CA LYS A 310 -9.04 -22.43 1.93
C LYS A 310 -7.89 -22.20 0.95
N PHE A 311 -7.34 -20.98 0.94
CA PHE A 311 -6.19 -20.64 0.11
C PHE A 311 -4.97 -21.53 0.43
N ARG A 312 -4.69 -21.72 1.73
CA ARG A 312 -3.57 -22.52 2.21
C ARG A 312 -3.74 -23.98 1.84
N GLN A 313 -4.92 -24.57 2.05
CA GLN A 313 -5.18 -25.95 1.67
C GLN A 313 -4.97 -26.17 0.17
N ARG A 314 -5.56 -25.31 -0.68
CA ARG A 314 -5.37 -25.35 -2.13
C ARG A 314 -3.90 -25.26 -2.54
N THR A 315 -3.11 -24.46 -1.83
CA THR A 315 -1.67 -24.33 -2.10
C THR A 315 -0.91 -25.59 -1.69
N LEU A 316 -1.24 -26.20 -0.54
CA LEU A 316 -0.66 -27.47 -0.11
C LEU A 316 -0.97 -28.58 -1.12
N ASP A 317 -2.24 -28.72 -1.50
CA ASP A 317 -2.68 -29.75 -2.44
C ASP A 317 -2.06 -29.57 -3.82
N LEU A 318 -1.88 -28.31 -4.27
CA LEU A 318 -1.18 -28.03 -5.53
C LEU A 318 0.30 -28.38 -5.44
N ILE A 319 0.97 -28.16 -4.31
CA ILE A 319 2.37 -28.60 -4.12
C ILE A 319 2.43 -30.12 -4.16
N ASP A 320 1.58 -30.80 -3.41
CA ASP A 320 1.55 -32.25 -3.36
C ASP A 320 1.22 -32.85 -4.75
N ALA A 321 0.26 -32.29 -5.48
CA ALA A 321 -0.07 -32.72 -6.84
C ALA A 321 1.08 -32.44 -7.82
N GLN A 322 1.65 -31.23 -7.83
CA GLN A 322 2.68 -30.86 -8.80
C GLN A 322 3.97 -31.71 -8.67
N TYR A 323 4.30 -32.14 -7.45
CA TYR A 323 5.52 -32.90 -7.17
C TYR A 323 5.31 -34.40 -6.93
N SER A 324 4.06 -34.88 -6.91
CA SER A 324 3.74 -36.31 -6.74
C SER A 324 4.28 -37.15 -7.89
N ALA A 325 4.88 -38.30 -7.57
CA ALA A 325 5.23 -39.35 -8.52
C ALA A 325 4.04 -40.21 -8.97
N ASN A 326 2.88 -40.07 -8.30
CA ASN A 326 1.67 -40.81 -8.62
C ASN A 326 0.68 -39.91 -9.37
N LEU A 327 0.43 -40.24 -10.64
CA LEU A 327 -0.51 -39.51 -11.50
C LEU A 327 -1.94 -39.50 -10.93
N SER A 328 -2.34 -40.51 -10.16
CA SER A 328 -3.65 -40.57 -9.52
C SER A 328 -3.87 -39.40 -8.56
N VAL A 329 -2.83 -38.95 -7.85
CA VAL A 329 -2.89 -37.78 -6.95
C VAL A 329 -3.16 -36.51 -7.77
N VAL A 330 -2.53 -36.37 -8.93
CA VAL A 330 -2.76 -35.26 -9.86
C VAL A 330 -4.19 -35.29 -10.38
N LYS A 331 -4.68 -36.46 -10.79
CA LYS A 331 -6.06 -36.63 -11.29
C LYS A 331 -7.10 -36.29 -10.21
N GLU A 332 -6.88 -36.71 -8.97
CA GLU A 332 -7.74 -36.38 -7.83
C GLU A 332 -7.74 -34.88 -7.53
N PHE A 333 -6.56 -34.24 -7.56
CA PHE A 333 -6.45 -32.79 -7.43
C PHE A 333 -7.22 -32.04 -8.53
N ILE A 334 -7.06 -32.46 -9.79
CA ILE A 334 -7.78 -31.87 -10.93
C ILE A 334 -9.30 -31.96 -10.72
N LYS A 335 -9.80 -33.13 -10.31
CA LYS A 335 -11.23 -33.36 -10.03
C LYS A 335 -11.73 -32.56 -8.83
N THR A 336 -10.93 -32.44 -7.78
CA THR A 336 -11.33 -31.77 -6.52
C THR A 336 -11.53 -30.27 -6.71
N TYR A 337 -10.74 -29.67 -7.59
CA TYR A 337 -10.71 -28.22 -7.81
C TYR A 337 -11.20 -27.77 -9.18
N ASP A 338 -11.74 -28.70 -9.98
CA ASP A 338 -12.20 -28.47 -11.36
C ASP A 338 -11.15 -27.74 -12.20
N ILE A 339 -9.92 -28.28 -12.22
CA ILE A 339 -8.79 -27.64 -12.92
C ILE A 339 -8.85 -27.90 -14.43
N ASP A 340 -9.03 -26.85 -15.21
CA ASP A 340 -9.00 -26.93 -16.68
C ASP A 340 -7.57 -26.96 -17.21
N PHE A 341 -6.67 -26.17 -16.61
CA PHE A 341 -5.29 -26.05 -17.07
C PHE A 341 -4.29 -26.07 -15.93
N LEU A 342 -3.23 -26.86 -16.09
CA LEU A 342 -2.02 -26.74 -15.27
C LEU A 342 -0.93 -26.02 -16.05
N VAL A 343 -0.27 -25.04 -15.44
CA VAL A 343 0.91 -24.38 -16.04
C VAL A 343 2.14 -24.82 -15.29
N LEU A 344 3.12 -25.37 -16.00
CA LEU A 344 4.38 -25.82 -15.46
C LEU A 344 5.54 -25.09 -16.12
N ASN A 345 6.60 -24.88 -15.37
CA ASN A 345 7.92 -24.64 -15.94
C ASN A 345 8.76 -25.89 -15.60
N PRO A 346 9.25 -26.66 -16.58
CA PRO A 346 10.03 -27.86 -16.29
C PRO A 346 11.26 -27.60 -15.41
N ILE A 347 11.82 -26.39 -15.43
CA ILE A 347 12.94 -26.01 -14.56
C ILE A 347 12.50 -25.93 -13.07
N GLU A 348 11.21 -25.72 -12.81
CA GLU A 348 10.61 -25.67 -11.47
C GLU A 348 10.34 -27.06 -10.86
N LEU A 349 10.55 -28.14 -11.63
CA LEU A 349 10.43 -29.53 -11.17
C LEU A 349 11.74 -30.06 -10.54
N LYS A 350 12.55 -29.15 -9.99
CA LYS A 350 13.82 -29.44 -9.30
C LYS A 350 13.77 -28.95 -7.87
N ALA A 351 14.46 -29.66 -6.96
CA ALA A 351 14.49 -29.31 -5.54
C ALA A 351 14.92 -27.85 -5.27
N ASP A 352 15.92 -27.36 -6.01
CA ASP A 352 16.44 -26.00 -5.85
C ASP A 352 15.39 -24.93 -6.17
N ALA A 353 14.48 -25.19 -7.12
CA ALA A 353 13.40 -24.26 -7.44
C ALA A 353 12.43 -24.04 -6.27
N ILE A 354 12.25 -25.04 -5.40
CA ILE A 354 11.46 -24.92 -4.16
C ILE A 354 12.29 -24.24 -3.07
N LYS A 355 13.57 -24.64 -2.92
CA LYS A 355 14.49 -24.05 -1.94
C LYS A 355 14.76 -22.58 -2.17
N ASP A 356 14.68 -22.07 -3.39
CA ASP A 356 14.92 -20.66 -3.64
C ASP A 356 13.64 -19.81 -3.48
N ARG A 357 12.47 -20.45 -3.45
CA ARG A 357 11.17 -19.78 -3.35
C ARG A 357 10.72 -19.59 -1.91
N LYS A 358 10.89 -18.35 -1.42
CA LYS A 358 10.40 -17.91 -0.10
C LYS A 358 8.90 -18.18 0.11
N TRP A 359 8.08 -18.07 -0.94
CA TRP A 359 6.64 -18.33 -0.84
C TRP A 359 6.36 -19.81 -0.54
N LEU A 360 6.91 -20.73 -1.34
CA LEU A 360 6.67 -22.16 -1.19
C LEU A 360 7.15 -22.70 0.16
N LYS A 361 8.27 -22.19 0.69
CA LYS A 361 8.79 -22.57 2.02
C LYS A 361 7.80 -22.36 3.19
N GLN A 362 6.77 -21.52 3.03
CA GLN A 362 5.75 -21.29 4.04
C GLN A 362 4.71 -22.43 4.12
N TYR A 363 4.71 -23.36 3.17
CA TYR A 363 3.70 -24.42 3.03
C TYR A 363 4.27 -25.78 3.44
N GLN A 364 4.47 -25.94 4.74
CA GLN A 364 4.94 -27.19 5.35
C GLN A 364 3.77 -28.08 5.80
N PRO A 365 3.94 -29.42 5.74
CA PRO A 365 5.15 -30.16 5.35
C PRO A 365 5.34 -30.37 3.83
N ALA A 366 4.34 -30.02 3.01
CA ALA A 366 4.32 -30.30 1.56
C ALA A 366 5.60 -29.86 0.83
N ALA A 367 6.08 -28.65 1.08
CA ALA A 367 7.30 -28.15 0.44
C ALA A 367 8.55 -28.97 0.80
N ASN A 368 8.72 -29.40 2.06
CA ASN A 368 9.85 -30.24 2.45
C ASN A 368 9.74 -31.65 1.88
N ASN A 369 8.53 -32.22 1.85
CA ASN A 369 8.30 -33.54 1.25
C ASN A 369 8.65 -33.52 -0.24
N ALA A 370 8.21 -32.49 -0.98
CA ALA A 370 8.55 -32.29 -2.38
C ALA A 370 10.06 -32.15 -2.61
N ILE A 371 10.77 -31.37 -1.77
CA ILE A 371 12.23 -31.25 -1.82
C ILE A 371 12.88 -32.64 -1.64
N GLN A 372 12.48 -33.38 -0.61
CA GLN A 372 13.05 -34.69 -0.30
C GLN A 372 12.84 -35.70 -1.43
N GLN A 373 11.65 -35.75 -2.01
CA GLN A 373 11.35 -36.63 -3.15
C GLN A 373 12.26 -36.32 -4.35
N LEU A 374 12.38 -35.04 -4.71
CA LEU A 374 13.22 -34.61 -5.84
C LEU A 374 14.71 -34.88 -5.60
N GLU A 375 15.20 -34.70 -4.36
CA GLU A 375 16.59 -35.02 -3.98
C GLU A 375 16.89 -36.51 -4.03
N GLN A 376 15.89 -37.36 -3.79
CA GLN A 376 15.98 -38.81 -3.94
C GLN A 376 15.90 -39.28 -5.40
N GLY A 377 15.77 -38.34 -6.35
CA GLY A 377 15.65 -38.65 -7.78
C GLY A 377 14.27 -39.15 -8.20
N ILE A 378 13.27 -39.02 -7.32
CA ILE A 378 11.88 -39.33 -7.64
C ILE A 378 11.36 -38.26 -8.60
N LYS A 379 10.88 -38.68 -9.77
CA LYS A 379 10.36 -37.77 -10.80
C LYS A 379 8.85 -37.53 -10.59
N PRO A 380 8.37 -36.28 -10.69
CA PRO A 380 6.94 -36.00 -10.69
C PRO A 380 6.23 -36.62 -11.89
N ALA A 381 5.04 -37.19 -11.68
CA ALA A 381 4.23 -37.80 -12.74
C ALA A 381 3.83 -36.81 -13.84
N LEU A 382 3.77 -35.51 -13.50
CA LEU A 382 3.51 -34.47 -14.48
C LEU A 382 4.57 -34.40 -15.57
N GLU A 383 5.82 -34.80 -15.32
CA GLU A 383 6.87 -34.84 -16.36
C GLU A 383 6.53 -35.81 -17.49
N GLU A 384 5.88 -36.93 -17.16
CA GLU A 384 5.58 -38.02 -18.10
C GLU A 384 4.45 -37.63 -19.07
N VAL A 385 3.54 -36.76 -18.62
CA VAL A 385 2.38 -36.33 -19.41
C VAL A 385 2.62 -35.03 -20.20
N ILE A 386 3.74 -34.32 -19.98
CA ILE A 386 4.04 -33.06 -20.69
C ILE A 386 3.93 -33.24 -22.21
N ALA A 387 4.63 -34.22 -22.78
CA ALA A 387 4.69 -34.39 -24.24
C ALA A 387 3.33 -34.72 -24.87
N SER A 388 2.39 -35.24 -24.07
CA SER A 388 1.14 -35.81 -24.58
C SER A 388 -0.09 -34.98 -24.21
N CYS A 389 0.00 -34.11 -23.20
CA CYS A 389 -1.09 -33.23 -22.75
C CYS A 389 -0.77 -31.73 -22.85
N SER A 390 0.39 -31.36 -23.40
CA SER A 390 0.72 -29.97 -23.72
C SER A 390 -0.18 -29.44 -24.83
N VAL A 391 -0.86 -28.33 -24.56
CA VAL A 391 -1.71 -27.60 -25.53
C VAL A 391 -1.14 -26.24 -25.92
N PHE A 392 -0.16 -25.74 -25.17
CA PHE A 392 0.49 -24.46 -25.45
C PHE A 392 1.83 -24.36 -24.73
N GLU A 393 2.82 -23.75 -25.37
CA GLU A 393 4.15 -23.54 -24.79
C GLU A 393 4.68 -22.13 -25.10
N THR A 394 5.29 -21.48 -24.12
CA THR A 394 5.96 -20.20 -24.34
C THR A 394 6.99 -19.89 -23.25
N LYS A 395 8.16 -19.38 -23.63
CA LYS A 395 9.24 -18.96 -22.70
C LYS A 395 9.54 -19.99 -21.58
N GLY A 396 9.50 -21.28 -21.91
CA GLY A 396 9.75 -22.38 -20.96
C GLY A 396 8.55 -22.73 -20.05
N LEU A 397 7.41 -22.05 -20.19
CA LEU A 397 6.13 -22.45 -19.60
C LEU A 397 5.42 -23.40 -20.55
N VAL A 398 4.84 -24.46 -19.99
CA VAL A 398 4.03 -25.47 -20.66
C VAL A 398 2.66 -25.45 -20.03
N VAL A 399 1.62 -25.37 -20.86
CA VAL A 399 0.22 -25.47 -20.44
C VAL A 399 -0.29 -26.87 -20.75
N LEU A 400 -0.69 -27.58 -19.71
CA LEU A 400 -1.29 -28.90 -19.79
C LEU A 400 -2.80 -28.80 -19.64
N GLU A 401 -3.54 -29.50 -20.49
CA GLU A 401 -4.99 -29.62 -20.37
C GLU A 401 -5.37 -30.66 -19.31
N GLY A 402 -6.16 -30.24 -18.31
CA GLY A 402 -6.58 -31.09 -17.19
C GLY A 402 -7.37 -32.32 -17.65
N LYS A 403 -8.25 -32.15 -18.64
CA LYS A 403 -9.02 -33.26 -19.24
C LYS A 403 -8.11 -34.32 -19.87
N CYS A 404 -7.09 -33.90 -20.62
CA CYS A 404 -6.12 -34.86 -21.18
C CYS A 404 -5.44 -35.68 -20.09
N ILE A 405 -5.07 -35.07 -18.95
CA ILE A 405 -4.43 -35.77 -17.83
C ILE A 405 -5.40 -36.79 -17.20
N LEU A 406 -6.68 -36.44 -17.08
CA LEU A 406 -7.70 -37.35 -16.54
C LEU A 406 -7.91 -38.60 -17.41
N ASP A 407 -7.74 -38.46 -18.72
CA ASP A 407 -7.94 -39.53 -19.70
C ASP A 407 -6.70 -40.44 -19.88
N ARG A 408 -5.56 -40.10 -19.25
CA ARG A 408 -4.37 -40.98 -19.23
C ARG A 408 -4.61 -42.20 -18.34
N GLU A 409 -3.94 -43.30 -18.66
CA GLU A 409 -3.89 -44.49 -17.79
C GLU A 409 -3.00 -44.23 -16.57
#